data_AF-A0A9N9UKB0-F1
#
_entry.id   AF-A0A9N9UKB0-F1
#
_cell.length_a   1.000
_cell.length_b   1.000
_cell.length_c   1.000
_cell.angle_alpha   90.00
_cell.angle_beta   90.00
_cell.angle_gamma   90.00
#
_symmetry.space_group_name_H-M   'P 1'
#
loop_
_entity.id
_entity.type
_entity.pdbx_description
1 polymer ?
#
loop_
_entity_poly.entity_id
_entity_poly.type
_entity_poly.pdbx_seq_one_letter_code
_entity_poly.pdbx_strand_id
1 'polypeptide(L)'
;MDYSACAIKSDSLISAELAQSLKDTVRSLEEVPENERDWHPGSDKKVLDLVHPSLYPLAYGLTRSIGISDALEHCGTGTILPKPYPVEVCGQPGSYSELKLSSLSKKFQRLPCDVDISTDGTAGGHEPGPQWEMEFL
;
A
#
# COMPACT_ATOMS: atom_id res chain seq x y z
N MET A 1 16.44 -6.53 -18.31
CA MET A 1 16.67 -6.37 -16.86
C MET A 1 15.89 -7.49 -16.21
N ASP A 2 16.62 -8.47 -15.71
CA ASP A 2 16.04 -9.66 -15.10
C ASP A 2 15.69 -9.30 -13.66
N TYR A 3 14.46 -8.88 -13.43
CA TYR A 3 13.93 -8.72 -12.08
C TYR A 3 13.71 -10.11 -11.50
N SER A 4 14.69 -10.65 -10.79
CA SER A 4 14.51 -11.84 -9.99
C SER A 4 13.70 -11.46 -8.75
N ALA A 5 12.36 -11.57 -8.84
CA ALA A 5 11.52 -11.54 -7.66
C ALA A 5 11.90 -12.75 -6.78
N CYS A 6 12.49 -12.48 -5.61
CA CYS A 6 12.83 -13.50 -4.62
C CYS A 6 11.81 -13.43 -3.49
N ALA A 7 11.00 -14.49 -3.33
CA ALA A 7 10.17 -14.65 -2.16
C ALA A 7 10.98 -15.37 -1.07
N ILE A 8 11.26 -14.67 0.03
CA ILE A 8 11.94 -15.24 1.18
C ILE A 8 10.89 -15.72 2.18
N LYS A 9 10.92 -17.00 2.54
CA LYS A 9 10.11 -17.56 3.63
C LYS A 9 11.00 -17.78 4.84
N SER A 10 10.60 -17.28 5.99
CA SER A 10 11.21 -17.60 7.27
C SER A 10 10.14 -17.71 8.35
N ASP A 11 10.18 -18.80 9.11
CA ASP A 11 9.27 -19.04 10.22
C ASP A 11 9.76 -18.36 11.53
N SER A 12 10.93 -17.69 11.48
CA SER A 12 11.58 -17.05 12.64
C SER A 12 11.94 -15.57 12.42
N LEU A 13 11.61 -14.99 11.26
CA LEU A 13 11.91 -13.59 10.96
C LEU A 13 11.11 -12.63 11.84
N ILE A 14 9.92 -13.06 12.25
CA ILE A 14 9.02 -12.32 13.15
C ILE A 14 9.09 -13.02 14.51
N SER A 15 9.40 -12.27 15.57
CA SER A 15 9.41 -12.82 16.93
C SER A 15 8.00 -13.26 17.34
N ALA A 16 7.90 -14.27 18.20
CA ALA A 16 6.60 -14.74 18.72
C ALA A 16 5.85 -13.61 19.45
N GLU A 17 6.58 -12.74 20.14
CA GLU A 17 6.05 -11.56 20.81
C GLU A 17 5.45 -10.56 19.81
N LEU A 18 6.19 -10.20 18.75
CA LEU A 18 5.69 -9.30 17.71
C LEU A 18 4.46 -9.88 17.01
N ALA A 19 4.50 -11.17 16.66
CA ALA A 19 3.38 -11.84 16.03
C ALA A 19 2.13 -11.84 16.93
N GLN A 20 2.30 -12.02 18.24
CA GLN A 20 1.20 -11.96 19.20
C GLN A 20 0.68 -10.52 19.36
N SER A 21 1.57 -9.53 19.46
CA SER A 21 1.22 -8.12 19.54
C SER A 21 0.41 -7.65 18.32
N LEU A 22 0.82 -8.06 17.12
CA LEU A 22 0.07 -7.77 15.89
C LEU A 22 -1.33 -8.39 15.93
N LYS A 23 -1.45 -9.67 16.32
CA LYS A 23 -2.76 -10.35 16.48
C LYS A 23 -3.66 -9.65 17.49
N ASP A 24 -3.11 -9.27 18.65
CA ASP A 24 -3.87 -8.59 19.70
C ASP A 24 -4.34 -7.21 19.24
N THR A 25 -3.51 -6.50 18.47
CA THR A 25 -3.85 -5.19 17.91
C THR A 25 -4.97 -5.28 16.86
N VAL A 26 -4.90 -6.25 15.94
CA VAL A 26 -5.90 -6.40 14.87
C VAL A 26 -7.18 -7.11 15.31
N ARG A 27 -7.20 -7.78 16.47
CA ARG A 27 -8.36 -8.52 16.99
C ARG A 27 -9.64 -7.68 16.99
N SER A 28 -9.55 -6.41 17.37
CA SER A 28 -10.71 -5.51 17.39
C SER A 28 -11.34 -5.28 16.01
N LEU A 29 -10.56 -5.44 14.94
CA LEU A 29 -11.00 -5.34 13.54
C LEU A 29 -11.58 -6.68 13.02
N GLU A 30 -11.17 -7.81 13.60
CA GLU A 30 -11.65 -9.15 13.26
C GLU A 30 -12.96 -9.51 13.99
N GLU A 31 -13.09 -9.09 15.25
CA GLU A 31 -14.19 -9.44 16.16
C GLU A 31 -15.42 -8.53 15.98
N VAL A 32 -15.74 -8.17 14.74
CA VAL A 32 -16.98 -7.47 14.39
C VAL A 32 -18.14 -8.47 14.23
N PRO A 33 -19.40 -8.03 14.38
CA PRO A 33 -20.58 -8.84 14.06
C PRO A 33 -20.49 -9.49 12.67
N GLU A 34 -21.01 -10.71 12.50
CA GLU A 34 -20.89 -11.49 11.25
C GLU A 34 -21.43 -10.73 10.01
N ASN A 35 -22.44 -9.88 10.20
CA ASN A 35 -23.03 -9.05 9.16
C ASN A 35 -22.17 -7.83 8.78
N GLU A 36 -21.14 -7.51 9.57
CA GLU A 36 -20.19 -6.41 9.35
C GLU A 36 -18.83 -6.92 8.84
N ARG A 37 -18.63 -8.25 8.77
CA ARG A 37 -17.42 -8.84 8.21
C ARG A 37 -17.34 -8.63 6.70
N ASP A 38 -16.28 -7.96 6.27
CA ASP A 38 -15.97 -7.73 4.85
C ASP A 38 -15.27 -8.97 4.25
N TRP A 39 -16.06 -9.98 3.91
CA TRP A 39 -15.54 -11.20 3.29
C TRP A 39 -15.13 -10.93 1.84
N HIS A 40 -13.89 -11.28 1.49
CA HIS A 40 -13.36 -11.08 0.15
C HIS A 40 -14.25 -11.77 -0.91
N PRO A 41 -14.65 -11.07 -1.98
CA PRO A 41 -15.47 -11.66 -3.04
C PRO A 41 -14.82 -12.92 -3.63
N GLY A 42 -15.60 -13.99 -3.78
CA GLY A 42 -15.10 -15.26 -4.33
C GLY A 42 -14.26 -16.11 -3.37
N SER A 43 -14.06 -15.67 -2.12
CA SER A 43 -13.27 -16.44 -1.12
C SER A 43 -14.05 -17.55 -0.41
N ASP A 44 -15.37 -17.65 -0.61
CA ASP A 44 -16.23 -18.60 0.12
C ASP A 44 -16.11 -18.40 1.65
N LYS A 45 -16.06 -17.13 2.08
CA LYS A 45 -15.89 -16.68 3.48
C LYS A 45 -14.63 -17.22 4.17
N LYS A 46 -13.53 -17.31 3.43
CA LYS A 46 -12.23 -17.77 3.96
C LYS A 46 -11.22 -16.65 4.14
N VAL A 47 -11.41 -15.55 3.43
CA VAL A 47 -10.52 -14.39 3.47
C VAL A 47 -11.33 -13.20 3.93
N LEU A 48 -10.98 -12.67 5.11
CA LEU A 48 -11.59 -11.47 5.68
C LEU A 48 -10.67 -10.28 5.37
N ASP A 49 -11.20 -9.29 4.68
CA ASP A 49 -10.47 -8.05 4.41
C ASP A 49 -10.62 -7.11 5.61
N LEU A 50 -9.60 -7.04 6.48
CA LEU A 50 -9.59 -6.09 7.60
C LEU A 50 -9.58 -4.64 7.10
N VAL A 51 -8.85 -4.41 6.00
CA VAL A 51 -8.84 -3.18 5.23
C VAL A 51 -8.73 -3.59 3.76
N HIS A 52 -9.82 -3.49 3.01
CA HIS A 52 -9.79 -3.88 1.61
C HIS A 52 -8.91 -2.91 0.80
N PRO A 53 -7.83 -3.36 0.12
CA PRO A 53 -6.84 -2.49 -0.53
C PRO A 53 -7.42 -1.56 -1.61
N SER A 54 -8.60 -1.87 -2.14
CA SER A 54 -9.28 -1.05 -3.14
C SER A 54 -10.17 0.05 -2.55
N LEU A 55 -10.35 0.13 -1.23
CA LEU A 55 -11.20 1.16 -0.59
C LEU A 55 -10.49 2.51 -0.44
N TYR A 56 -9.16 2.53 -0.44
CA TYR A 56 -8.36 3.73 -0.23
C TYR A 56 -7.39 4.01 -1.39
N PRO A 57 -7.84 4.06 -2.65
CA PRO A 57 -6.98 4.44 -3.75
C PRO A 57 -6.65 5.94 -3.66
N LEU A 58 -5.44 6.30 -4.09
CA LEU A 58 -5.16 7.66 -4.52
C LEU A 58 -6.07 7.98 -5.71
N ALA A 59 -6.93 8.99 -5.57
CA ALA A 59 -7.79 9.52 -6.62
C ALA A 59 -7.34 10.94 -7.00
N TYR A 60 -6.83 11.12 -8.22
CA TYR A 60 -6.34 12.41 -8.66
C TYR A 60 -7.45 13.46 -8.77
N GLY A 61 -7.17 14.66 -8.24
CA GLY A 61 -8.15 15.74 -8.12
C GLY A 61 -9.08 15.62 -6.91
N LEU A 62 -8.94 14.57 -6.09
CA LEU A 62 -9.73 14.36 -4.87
C LEU A 62 -8.85 14.14 -3.64
N THR A 63 -7.90 13.20 -3.71
CA THR A 63 -7.00 12.88 -2.60
C THR A 63 -6.06 14.03 -2.30
N ARG A 64 -5.85 14.27 -1.01
CA ARG A 64 -4.96 15.31 -0.48
C ARG A 64 -3.67 14.71 0.04
N SER A 65 -2.55 15.35 -0.24
CA SER A 65 -1.24 15.03 0.30
C SER A 65 -0.95 15.88 1.54
N ILE A 66 -0.46 15.22 2.59
CA ILE A 66 -0.07 15.81 3.88
C ILE A 66 1.28 15.25 4.30
N GLY A 67 2.04 16.03 5.07
CA GLY A 67 3.32 15.57 5.62
C GLY A 67 3.12 14.46 6.66
N ILE A 68 4.05 13.50 6.70
CA ILE A 68 3.99 12.35 7.62
C ILE A 68 4.01 12.82 9.08
N SER A 69 4.88 13.77 9.40
CA SER A 69 5.08 14.28 10.77
C SER A 69 3.79 14.83 11.41
N ASP A 70 2.90 15.41 10.60
CA ASP A 70 1.72 16.12 11.07
C ASP A 70 0.42 15.52 10.47
N ALA A 71 0.48 14.26 10.02
CA ALA A 71 -0.58 13.64 9.22
C ALA A 71 -1.94 13.58 9.94
N LEU A 72 -1.93 13.34 11.26
CA LEU A 72 -3.17 13.29 12.06
C LEU A 72 -3.77 14.67 12.25
N GLU A 73 -2.93 15.68 12.50
CA GLU A 73 -3.37 17.07 12.73
C GLU A 73 -3.89 17.73 11.45
N HIS A 74 -3.36 17.31 10.30
CA HIS A 74 -3.71 17.86 8.98
C HIS A 74 -4.59 16.93 8.15
N CYS A 75 -5.20 15.92 8.76
CA CYS A 75 -6.11 15.02 8.06
C CYS A 75 -7.23 15.83 7.38
N GLY A 76 -7.31 15.74 6.06
CA GLY A 76 -8.30 16.47 5.25
C GLY A 76 -7.93 17.91 4.84
N THR A 77 -6.83 18.49 5.34
CA THR A 77 -6.42 19.88 5.03
C THR A 77 -5.30 19.99 4.00
N GLY A 78 -4.73 18.86 3.57
CA GLY A 78 -3.63 18.80 2.62
C GLY A 78 -3.92 19.32 1.20
N THR A 79 -2.90 19.28 0.35
CA THR A 79 -2.96 19.75 -1.04
C THR A 79 -3.55 18.67 -1.93
N ILE A 80 -4.55 19.01 -2.74
CA ILE A 80 -5.13 18.08 -3.72
C ILE A 80 -4.07 17.71 -4.76
N LEU A 81 -3.86 16.41 -4.95
CA LEU A 81 -2.91 15.91 -5.94
C LEU A 81 -3.50 16.10 -7.35
N PRO A 82 -2.84 16.89 -8.23
CA PRO A 82 -3.33 17.13 -9.57
C PRO A 82 -3.19 15.86 -10.43
N LYS A 83 -3.99 15.77 -11.49
CA LYS A 83 -3.82 14.70 -12.48
C LYS A 83 -2.45 14.83 -13.15
N PRO A 84 -1.70 13.73 -13.31
CA PRO A 84 -0.38 13.78 -13.93
C PRO A 84 -0.50 14.16 -15.41
N TYR A 85 0.39 15.03 -15.86
CA TYR A 85 0.50 15.38 -17.28
C TYR A 85 1.10 14.20 -18.07
N PRO A 86 0.78 14.04 -19.36
CA PRO A 86 1.31 12.94 -20.17
C PRO A 86 2.84 12.85 -20.19
N VAL A 87 3.54 13.98 -20.05
CA VAL A 87 5.01 14.05 -20.01
C VAL A 87 5.60 13.59 -18.67
N GLU A 88 4.84 13.67 -17.57
CA GLU A 88 5.28 13.19 -16.24
C GLU A 88 5.20 11.66 -16.15
N VAL A 89 4.46 11.02 -17.07
CA VAL A 89 4.30 9.57 -17.20
C VAL A 89 5.33 8.98 -18.18
N CYS A 90 6.01 9.82 -18.97
CA CYS A 90 7.10 9.40 -19.84
C CYS A 90 8.43 9.75 -19.14
N GLY A 91 9.35 8.78 -19.04
CA GLY A 91 10.68 9.02 -18.46
C GLY A 91 11.43 10.18 -19.14
N GLN A 92 12.41 10.75 -18.44
CA GLN A 92 13.23 11.88 -18.89
C GLN A 92 13.71 11.71 -20.35
N PRO A 93 13.71 12.79 -21.16
CA PRO A 93 14.15 12.73 -22.54
C PRO A 93 15.64 12.38 -22.59
N GLY A 94 15.98 11.17 -23.05
CA GLY A 94 17.35 10.67 -23.19
C GLY A 94 17.62 9.30 -22.56
N SER A 95 16.69 8.72 -21.80
CA SER A 95 16.79 7.33 -21.36
C SER A 95 16.35 6.38 -22.46
N TYR A 96 17.17 5.39 -22.81
CA TYR A 96 16.87 4.29 -23.73
C TYR A 96 15.78 3.31 -23.24
N SER A 97 15.08 3.65 -22.15
CA SER A 97 13.92 2.93 -21.66
C SER A 97 12.64 3.71 -22.01
N GLU A 98 12.18 3.60 -23.26
CA GLU A 98 10.79 3.90 -23.63
C GLU A 98 9.85 2.86 -22.98
N LEU A 99 9.86 2.73 -21.65
CA LEU A 99 8.75 2.14 -20.94
C LEU A 99 7.64 3.18 -20.94
N LYS A 100 6.83 3.12 -21.99
CA LYS A 100 5.54 3.77 -22.04
C LYS A 100 4.75 3.23 -20.84
N LEU A 101 4.69 3.98 -19.74
CA LEU A 101 3.91 3.67 -18.54
C LEU A 101 2.40 3.78 -18.81
N SER A 102 1.95 3.36 -20.01
CA SER A 102 0.54 3.34 -20.40
C SER A 102 -0.31 2.43 -19.52
N SER A 103 0.31 1.56 -18.73
CA SER A 103 -0.34 0.71 -17.73
C SER A 103 -0.77 1.46 -16.47
N LEU A 104 -0.26 2.67 -16.22
CA LEU A 104 -0.65 3.47 -15.05
C LEU A 104 -1.95 4.24 -15.31
N SER A 105 -2.93 4.02 -14.45
CA SER A 105 -4.17 4.79 -14.45
C SER A 105 -3.90 6.25 -14.06
N LYS A 106 -4.43 7.16 -14.88
CA LYS A 106 -4.41 8.62 -14.65
C LYS A 106 -5.55 9.10 -13.74
N LYS A 107 -6.37 8.16 -13.27
CA LYS A 107 -7.54 8.44 -12.42
C LYS A 107 -7.29 7.99 -10.98
N PHE A 108 -6.79 6.76 -10.83
CA PHE A 108 -6.60 6.11 -9.54
C PHE A 108 -5.26 5.38 -9.48
N GLN A 109 -4.60 5.39 -8.34
CA GLN A 109 -3.42 4.56 -8.08
C GLN A 109 -3.53 3.93 -6.69
N ARG A 110 -3.01 2.70 -6.53
CA ARG A 110 -2.73 2.17 -5.19
C ARG A 110 -1.41 2.79 -4.73
N LEU A 111 -1.39 3.29 -3.50
CA LEU A 111 -0.16 3.81 -2.93
C LEU A 111 0.70 2.63 -2.47
N PRO A 112 2.02 2.64 -2.73
CA PRO A 112 2.92 1.69 -2.09
C PRO A 112 2.82 1.85 -0.57
N CYS A 113 2.85 0.72 0.12
CA CYS A 113 2.94 0.68 1.57
C CYS A 113 4.29 0.03 1.88
N ASP A 114 5.31 0.87 2.01
CA ASP A 114 6.62 0.42 2.47
C ASP A 114 6.54 0.20 3.98
N VAL A 115 6.92 -1.00 4.41
CA VAL A 115 7.00 -1.36 5.83
C VAL A 115 8.45 -1.75 6.09
N ASP A 116 9.15 -0.96 6.91
CA ASP A 116 10.46 -1.35 7.42
C ASP A 116 10.28 -2.05 8.75
N ILE A 117 10.84 -3.25 8.86
CA ILE A 117 10.83 -4.03 10.10
C ILE A 117 12.24 -3.96 10.65
N SER A 118 12.40 -3.19 11.72
CA SER A 118 13.66 -3.10 12.45
C SER A 118 14.06 -4.46 13.02
N THR A 119 15.35 -4.63 13.32
CA THR A 119 15.93 -5.90 13.82
C THR A 119 15.39 -6.33 15.19
N ASP A 120 14.76 -5.42 15.92
CA ASP A 120 14.01 -5.64 17.17
C ASP A 120 12.53 -5.95 16.94
N GLY A 121 12.06 -5.95 15.69
CA GLY A 121 10.67 -6.20 15.32
C GLY A 121 9.78 -4.95 15.28
N THR A 122 10.33 -3.76 15.47
CA THR A 122 9.55 -2.52 15.44
C THR A 122 9.31 -2.08 14.00
N ALA A 123 8.06 -1.79 13.63
CA ALA A 123 7.73 -1.24 12.31
C ALA A 123 7.95 0.28 12.31
N GLY A 124 8.84 0.78 11.45
CA GLY A 124 9.11 2.21 11.25
C GLY A 124 8.82 2.63 9.81
N GLY A 125 8.32 3.86 9.61
CA GLY A 125 8.14 4.42 8.26
C GLY A 125 9.39 5.19 7.82
N HIS A 126 9.92 4.91 6.64
CA HIS A 126 10.90 5.77 5.96
C HIS A 126 10.66 5.86 4.44
N GLU A 127 11.32 6.84 3.82
CA GLU A 127 11.21 7.39 2.47
C GLU A 127 11.24 6.36 1.31
N PRO A 128 10.66 6.71 0.15
CA PRO A 128 10.15 5.75 -0.83
C PRO A 128 11.25 4.84 -1.41
N GLY A 129 11.08 3.54 -1.18
CA GLY A 129 11.81 2.47 -1.83
C GLY A 129 11.20 2.07 -3.18
N PRO A 130 11.79 1.10 -3.90
CA PRO A 130 11.35 0.74 -5.24
C PRO A 130 9.91 0.19 -5.24
N GLN A 131 9.11 0.73 -6.15
CA GLN A 131 7.68 0.45 -6.33
C GLN A 131 7.41 -1.04 -6.55
N TRP A 132 6.54 -1.62 -5.72
CA TRP A 132 5.98 -2.96 -5.93
C TRP A 132 4.61 -2.86 -6.58
N GLU A 133 4.48 -3.44 -7.78
CA GLU A 133 3.23 -3.50 -8.55
C GLU A 133 2.53 -4.84 -8.24
N MET A 134 1.32 -4.79 -7.70
CA MET A 134 0.44 -5.98 -7.59
C MET A 134 -0.77 -5.78 -8.50
N GLU A 135 -0.78 -6.48 -9.63
CA GLU A 135 -1.94 -6.60 -10.50
C GLU A 135 -2.88 -7.68 -9.98
N PHE A 136 -4.18 -7.40 -9.96
CA PHE A 136 -5.24 -8.41 -9.86
C PHE A 136 -6.21 -8.19 -11.02
N LEU A 137 -6.52 -9.29 -11.72
CA LEU A 137 -7.46 -9.41 -12.84
C LEU A 137 -8.91 -9.10 -12.40
#